data_AF-A0A5J6JMH6-F1
#
_entry.id   AF-A0A5J6JMH6-F1
#
_cell.length_a   1.000
_cell.length_b   1.000
_cell.length_c   1.000
_cell.angle_alpha   90.00
_cell.angle_beta   90.00
_cell.angle_gamma   90.00
#
_symmetry.space_group_name_H-M   'P 1'
#
loop_
_entity.id
_entity.type
_entity.pdbx_description
1 polymer ?
#
loop_
_entity_poly.entity_id
_entity_poly.type
_entity_poly.pdbx_seq_one_letter_code
_entity_poly.pdbx_strand_id
1 'polypeptide(L)'
;MAPRHAPSHPGGVKTEGSATARGAIAGFLENPVIGMAPWIIFSLLVGPGRFEIAVALALATTIVLVTAGRVINRGSSWKLLEIADLVFFAILAVVGLLASEETRTWLETYAGEVSNIALVVIAFGSMAIRMPFTLQYARERVDPEYWNKPTFLRTNYLITGVWGLAFLVAAVAGAYGDLVLHNPSNIWTGWIIQILAIVAALRFTAWYPEVARARALRDAGQPGPAPPNLAGMFVPLAGLLVPIGIAVLIFDDNVWWLGVALIVVGGLLTKRLTAHD
;
A
#
# COMPACT_ATOMS: atom_id res chain seq x y z
N MET A 1 11.66 73.88 3.98
CA MET A 1 12.30 72.68 4.55
C MET A 1 11.39 71.50 4.21
N ALA A 2 11.71 70.73 3.17
CA ALA A 2 10.85 69.67 2.64
C ALA A 2 11.07 68.34 3.39
N PRO A 3 10.03 67.56 3.72
CA PRO A 3 10.21 66.21 4.25
C PRO A 3 10.56 65.23 3.13
N ARG A 4 11.64 64.47 3.30
CA ARG A 4 12.10 63.45 2.35
C ARG A 4 11.26 62.18 2.48
N HIS A 5 10.74 61.70 1.35
CA HIS A 5 10.11 60.38 1.20
C HIS A 5 11.11 59.25 1.50
N ALA A 6 10.69 58.29 2.32
CA ALA A 6 11.33 56.97 2.43
C ALA A 6 10.64 55.98 1.47
N PRO A 7 11.39 55.10 0.78
CA PRO A 7 10.82 54.19 -0.22
C PRO A 7 10.06 53.04 0.42
N SER A 8 8.87 52.76 -0.11
CA SER A 8 8.05 51.59 0.18
C SER A 8 8.75 50.32 -0.32
N HIS A 9 9.09 49.41 0.60
CA HIS A 9 9.46 48.04 0.25
C HIS A 9 8.22 47.27 -0.24
N PRO A 10 8.25 46.67 -1.45
CA PRO A 10 7.13 45.88 -1.95
C PRO A 10 7.04 44.55 -1.19
N GLY A 11 5.85 44.26 -0.67
CA GLY A 11 5.52 43.04 0.05
C GLY A 11 5.79 41.79 -0.79
N GLY A 12 6.71 40.97 -0.32
CA GLY A 12 6.88 39.60 -0.79
C GLY A 12 5.79 38.70 -0.22
N VAL A 13 4.63 38.66 -0.88
CA VAL A 13 3.61 37.63 -0.62
C VAL A 13 3.99 36.37 -1.39
N LYS A 14 4.96 35.60 -0.89
CA LYS A 14 5.20 34.22 -1.35
C LYS A 14 5.98 33.45 -0.29
N THR A 15 5.30 32.73 0.63
CA THR A 15 5.96 31.58 1.29
C THR A 15 5.04 30.65 2.10
N GLU A 16 3.88 31.08 2.60
CA GLU A 16 3.11 30.20 3.51
C GLU A 16 2.37 29.06 2.78
N GLY A 17 1.75 29.34 1.64
CA GLY A 17 1.03 28.32 0.86
C GLY A 17 1.94 27.25 0.25
N SER A 18 3.14 27.62 -0.21
CA SER A 18 4.06 26.66 -0.85
C SER A 18 4.79 25.77 0.15
N ALA A 19 5.09 26.28 1.35
CA ALA A 19 5.70 25.50 2.42
C ALA A 19 4.71 24.47 2.98
N THR A 20 3.45 24.87 3.16
CA THR A 20 2.37 23.97 3.60
C THR A 20 2.07 22.90 2.54
N ALA A 21 2.00 23.27 1.25
CA ALA A 21 1.80 22.32 0.17
C ALA A 21 2.98 21.34 0.02
N ARG A 22 4.24 21.82 0.12
CA ARG A 22 5.42 20.94 0.10
C ARG A 22 5.44 20.00 1.31
N GLY A 23 5.08 20.48 2.50
CA GLY A 23 4.97 19.65 3.70
C GLY A 23 3.88 18.58 3.60
N ALA A 24 2.72 18.93 3.02
CA ALA A 24 1.64 17.97 2.77
C ALA A 24 2.03 16.91 1.73
N ILE A 25 2.71 17.31 0.64
CA ILE A 25 3.19 16.40 -0.38
C ILE A 25 4.32 15.51 0.17
N ALA A 26 5.24 16.05 0.97
CA ALA A 26 6.27 15.27 1.66
C ALA A 26 5.64 14.23 2.60
N GLY A 27 4.72 14.65 3.47
CA GLY A 27 4.02 13.74 4.39
C GLY A 27 3.14 12.70 3.69
N PHE A 28 2.68 12.97 2.46
CA PHE A 28 2.02 12.00 1.60
C PHE A 28 3.03 10.96 1.07
N LEU A 29 4.12 11.41 0.44
CA LEU A 29 5.19 10.55 -0.12
C LEU A 29 5.88 9.66 0.93
N GLU A 30 5.90 10.08 2.19
CA GLU A 30 6.46 9.34 3.32
C GLU A 30 5.54 8.22 3.84
N ASN A 31 4.31 8.11 3.31
CA ASN A 31 3.40 7.03 3.67
C ASN A 31 3.89 5.69 3.09
N PRO A 32 4.06 4.62 3.90
CA PRO A 32 4.46 3.29 3.42
C PRO A 32 3.63 2.81 2.22
N VAL A 33 2.34 3.16 2.20
CA VAL A 33 1.39 2.83 1.13
C VAL A 33 1.82 3.38 -0.23
N ILE A 34 2.48 4.54 -0.25
CA ILE A 34 2.97 5.13 -1.50
C ILE A 34 4.17 4.38 -2.03
N GLY A 35 5.07 3.91 -1.15
CA GLY A 35 6.14 3.01 -1.56
C GLY A 35 5.59 1.77 -2.26
N MET A 36 4.44 1.24 -1.80
CA MET A 36 3.81 0.07 -2.40
C MET A 36 2.93 0.37 -3.63
N ALA A 37 2.77 1.64 -4.02
CA ALA A 37 1.87 2.01 -5.12
C ALA A 37 2.23 1.38 -6.47
N PRO A 38 3.51 1.32 -6.91
CA PRO A 38 3.87 0.64 -8.16
C PRO A 38 3.42 -0.82 -8.20
N TRP A 39 3.58 -1.53 -7.09
CA TRP A 39 3.16 -2.92 -6.95
C TRP A 39 1.65 -3.10 -6.95
N ILE A 40 0.93 -2.20 -6.27
CA ILE A 40 -0.54 -2.22 -6.25
C ILE A 40 -1.07 -1.98 -7.67
N ILE A 41 -0.54 -0.97 -8.37
CA ILE A 41 -0.91 -0.67 -9.76
C ILE A 41 -0.61 -1.87 -10.65
N PHE A 42 0.58 -2.45 -10.53
CA PHE A 42 0.96 -3.63 -11.29
C PHE A 42 0.03 -4.81 -11.04
N SER A 43 -0.20 -5.18 -9.78
CA SER A 43 -1.09 -6.30 -9.38
C SER A 43 -2.52 -6.11 -9.91
N LEU A 44 -3.06 -4.90 -9.86
CA LEU A 44 -4.39 -4.61 -10.38
C LEU A 44 -4.46 -4.64 -11.91
N LEU A 45 -3.37 -4.28 -12.60
CA LEU A 45 -3.35 -4.13 -14.06
C LEU A 45 -2.77 -5.31 -14.82
N VAL A 46 -2.00 -6.20 -14.21
CA VAL A 46 -1.33 -7.32 -14.89
C VAL A 46 -2.29 -8.46 -15.23
N GLY A 47 -2.22 -8.97 -16.47
CA GLY A 47 -3.00 -10.10 -16.95
C GLY A 47 -2.97 -10.22 -18.48
N PRO A 48 -3.81 -11.08 -19.08
CA PRO A 48 -3.80 -11.36 -20.53
C PRO A 48 -3.98 -10.10 -21.38
N GLY A 49 -3.03 -9.84 -22.29
CA GLY A 49 -3.03 -8.67 -23.18
C GLY A 49 -2.78 -7.31 -22.52
N ARG A 50 -2.57 -7.25 -21.20
CA ARG A 50 -2.40 -6.00 -20.42
C ARG A 50 -1.04 -5.87 -19.73
N PHE A 51 -0.15 -6.85 -19.92
CA PHE A 51 1.17 -6.89 -19.29
C PHE A 51 2.04 -5.65 -19.58
N GLU A 52 2.19 -5.26 -20.85
CA GLU A 52 3.05 -4.12 -21.21
C GLU A 52 2.59 -2.80 -20.56
N ILE A 53 1.29 -2.54 -20.59
CA ILE A 53 0.70 -1.34 -19.99
C ILE A 53 0.88 -1.38 -18.46
N ALA A 54 0.69 -2.53 -17.83
CA ALA A 54 0.90 -2.71 -16.39
C ALA A 54 2.36 -2.44 -16.00
N VAL A 55 3.33 -3.01 -16.71
CA VAL A 55 4.76 -2.78 -16.47
C VAL A 55 5.14 -1.32 -16.72
N ALA A 56 4.68 -0.73 -17.81
CA ALA A 56 5.00 0.65 -18.15
C ALA A 56 4.46 1.63 -17.10
N LEU A 57 3.22 1.45 -16.65
CA LEU A 57 2.62 2.29 -15.62
C LEU A 57 3.28 2.10 -14.25
N ALA A 58 3.63 0.86 -13.89
CA ALA A 58 4.33 0.57 -12.64
C ALA A 58 5.74 1.17 -12.64
N LEU A 59 6.48 1.05 -13.74
CA LEU A 59 7.81 1.64 -13.91
C LEU A 59 7.75 3.17 -13.92
N ALA A 60 6.80 3.75 -14.64
CA ALA A 60 6.58 5.20 -14.65
C ALA A 60 6.25 5.72 -13.24
N THR A 61 5.36 5.04 -12.53
CA THR A 61 5.02 5.37 -11.13
C THR A 61 6.25 5.30 -10.24
N THR A 62 7.06 4.24 -10.37
CA THR A 62 8.31 4.07 -9.62
C THR A 62 9.26 5.25 -9.86
N ILE A 63 9.51 5.59 -11.13
CA ILE A 63 10.40 6.71 -11.50
C ILE A 63 9.86 8.03 -10.93
N VAL A 64 8.56 8.29 -11.05
CA VAL A 64 7.92 9.50 -10.52
C VAL A 64 8.07 9.58 -9.00
N LEU A 65 7.78 8.49 -8.27
CA LEU A 65 7.86 8.49 -6.81
C LEU A 65 9.30 8.64 -6.31
N VAL A 66 10.25 7.92 -6.90
CA VAL A 66 11.67 8.05 -6.56
C VAL A 66 12.16 9.46 -6.87
N THR A 67 11.85 10.00 -8.04
CA THR A 67 12.29 11.35 -8.44
C THR A 67 11.65 12.42 -7.55
N ALA A 68 10.34 12.33 -7.27
CA ALA A 68 9.63 13.25 -6.39
C ALA A 68 10.19 13.21 -4.98
N GLY A 69 10.40 12.01 -4.42
CA GLY A 69 11.01 11.82 -3.10
C GLY A 69 12.40 12.46 -3.01
N ARG A 70 13.21 12.32 -4.07
CA ARG A 70 14.56 12.91 -4.15
C ARG A 70 14.57 14.42 -4.28
N VAL A 71 13.66 14.96 -5.08
CA VAL A 71 13.56 16.41 -5.31
C VAL A 71 13.01 17.12 -4.07
N ILE A 72 12.04 16.50 -3.39
CA ILE A 72 11.37 17.07 -2.22
C ILE A 72 12.21 16.88 -0.95
N ASN A 73 12.71 15.67 -0.70
CA ASN A 73 13.58 15.34 0.44
C ASN A 73 14.99 15.00 -0.05
N ARG A 74 15.79 16.04 -0.35
CA ARG A 74 17.20 15.88 -0.77
C ARG A 74 18.10 15.12 0.23
N GLY A 75 17.67 14.96 1.48
CA GLY A 75 18.35 14.19 2.52
C GLY A 75 17.80 12.77 2.74
N SER A 76 16.79 12.33 1.98
CA SER A 76 16.19 10.99 2.14
C SER A 76 17.19 9.89 1.78
N SER A 77 17.29 8.88 2.64
CA SER A 77 18.04 7.65 2.33
C SER A 77 17.32 6.84 1.24
N TRP A 78 18.06 5.98 0.54
CA TRP A 78 17.44 5.00 -0.37
C TRP A 78 16.64 3.99 0.45
N LYS A 79 15.37 3.83 0.09
CA LYS A 79 14.49 2.83 0.72
C LYS A 79 14.62 1.50 -0.02
N LEU A 80 14.50 0.40 0.71
CA LEU A 80 14.60 -0.95 0.16
C LEU A 80 13.55 -1.18 -0.91
N LEU A 81 12.31 -0.71 -0.68
CA LEU A 81 11.24 -0.81 -1.66
C LEU A 81 11.58 -0.01 -2.92
N GLU A 82 11.95 1.27 -2.82
CA GLU A 82 12.34 2.08 -4.00
C GLU A 82 13.37 1.39 -4.91
N ILE A 83 14.39 0.74 -4.32
CA ILE A 83 15.39 -0.02 -5.09
C ILE A 83 14.76 -1.29 -5.69
N ALA A 84 14.00 -2.04 -4.89
CA ALA A 84 13.36 -3.26 -5.33
C ALA A 84 12.37 -3.00 -6.48
N ASP A 85 11.56 -1.95 -6.38
CA ASP A 85 10.61 -1.49 -7.40
C ASP A 85 11.36 -1.21 -8.71
N LEU A 86 12.41 -0.39 -8.63
CA LEU A 86 13.17 0.02 -9.80
C LEU A 86 13.82 -1.18 -10.49
N VAL A 87 14.45 -2.07 -9.72
CA VAL A 87 15.10 -3.27 -10.23
C VAL A 87 14.06 -4.22 -10.83
N PHE A 88 12.99 -4.51 -10.11
CA PHE A 88 11.97 -5.47 -10.53
C PHE A 88 11.25 -5.02 -11.80
N PHE A 89 10.74 -3.78 -11.84
CA PHE A 89 10.01 -3.27 -12.99
C PHE A 89 10.92 -2.97 -14.18
N ALA A 90 12.18 -2.59 -13.97
CA ALA A 90 13.15 -2.48 -15.06
C ALA A 90 13.46 -3.86 -15.68
N ILE A 91 13.64 -4.90 -14.86
CA ILE A 91 13.82 -6.26 -15.35
C ILE A 91 12.58 -6.72 -16.13
N LEU A 92 11.37 -6.53 -15.58
CA LEU A 92 10.14 -6.89 -16.30
C LEU A 92 9.97 -6.12 -17.62
N ALA A 93 10.36 -4.85 -17.67
CA ALA A 93 10.30 -4.06 -18.88
C ALA A 93 11.30 -4.58 -19.94
N VAL A 94 12.54 -4.84 -19.54
CA VAL A 94 13.57 -5.39 -20.44
C VAL A 94 13.18 -6.78 -20.93
N VAL A 95 12.73 -7.66 -20.02
CA VAL A 95 12.25 -8.99 -20.40
C VAL A 95 11.03 -8.88 -21.31
N GLY A 96 10.06 -8.03 -21.01
CA GLY A 96 8.89 -7.81 -21.85
C GLY A 96 9.21 -7.36 -23.28
N LEU A 97 10.27 -6.55 -23.45
CA LEU A 97 10.73 -6.06 -24.75
C LEU A 97 11.56 -7.10 -25.53
N LEU A 98 12.26 -8.00 -24.84
CA LEU A 98 13.21 -8.95 -25.45
C LEU A 98 12.69 -10.40 -25.49
N ALA A 99 11.60 -10.70 -24.79
CA ALA A 99 11.02 -12.02 -24.65
C ALA A 99 10.43 -12.55 -25.98
N SER A 100 10.51 -13.87 -26.16
CA SER A 100 9.74 -14.59 -27.18
C SER A 100 8.24 -14.56 -26.85
N GLU A 101 7.38 -14.78 -27.86
CA GLU A 101 5.91 -14.85 -27.69
C GLU A 101 5.46 -15.84 -26.60
N GLU A 102 6.15 -16.98 -26.49
CA GLU A 102 5.91 -17.98 -25.44
C GLU A 102 6.21 -17.44 -24.04
N THR A 103 7.35 -16.75 -23.88
CA THR A 103 7.75 -16.13 -22.61
C THR A 103 6.80 -15.00 -22.23
N ARG A 104 6.33 -14.23 -23.23
CA ARG A 104 5.39 -13.13 -23.03
C ARG A 104 4.02 -13.64 -22.58
N THR A 105 3.53 -14.73 -23.17
CA THR A 105 2.29 -15.39 -22.76
C THR A 105 2.40 -15.95 -21.32
N TRP A 106 3.56 -16.52 -20.98
CA TRP A 106 3.83 -16.96 -19.61
C TRP A 106 3.83 -15.79 -18.63
N LEU A 107 4.46 -14.66 -18.96
CA LEU A 107 4.44 -13.46 -18.13
C LEU A 107 3.05 -12.85 -17.99
N GLU A 108 2.26 -12.82 -19.06
CA GLU A 108 0.87 -12.36 -19.00
C GLU A 108 0.01 -13.17 -18.04
N THR A 109 0.35 -14.45 -17.86
CA THR A 109 -0.33 -15.37 -16.94
C THR A 109 0.23 -15.22 -15.52
N TYR A 110 1.54 -15.41 -15.36
CA TYR A 110 2.16 -15.61 -14.04
C TYR A 110 2.83 -14.37 -13.44
N ALA A 111 2.94 -13.24 -14.16
CA ALA A 111 3.68 -12.10 -13.62
C ALA A 111 3.04 -11.50 -12.36
N GLY A 112 1.72 -11.60 -12.20
CA GLY A 112 1.04 -11.25 -10.95
C GLY A 112 1.51 -12.11 -9.76
N GLU A 113 1.64 -13.41 -9.97
CA GLU A 113 2.14 -14.34 -8.95
C GLU A 113 3.61 -14.10 -8.65
N VAL A 114 4.45 -13.95 -9.68
CA VAL A 114 5.87 -13.63 -9.55
C VAL A 114 6.06 -12.35 -8.75
N SER A 115 5.24 -11.33 -9.01
CA SER A 115 5.26 -10.06 -8.27
C SER A 115 4.86 -10.23 -6.80
N ASN A 116 3.79 -10.97 -6.52
CA ASN A 116 3.38 -11.26 -5.14
C ASN A 116 4.45 -12.07 -4.39
N ILE A 117 5.08 -13.06 -5.02
CA ILE A 117 6.18 -13.84 -4.44
C ILE A 117 7.40 -12.94 -4.18
N ALA A 118 7.75 -12.06 -5.12
CA ALA A 118 8.83 -11.11 -4.93
C ALA A 118 8.58 -10.22 -3.70
N LEU A 119 7.37 -9.73 -3.52
CA LEU A 119 6.97 -8.93 -2.36
C LEU A 119 7.01 -9.72 -1.04
N VAL A 120 6.61 -10.99 -1.04
CA VAL A 120 6.78 -11.90 0.10
C VAL A 120 8.26 -12.01 0.48
N VAL A 121 9.13 -12.25 -0.51
CA VAL A 121 10.58 -12.35 -0.29
C VAL A 121 11.16 -11.04 0.23
N ILE A 122 10.74 -9.89 -0.31
CA ILE A 122 11.17 -8.57 0.17
C ILE A 122 10.70 -8.36 1.62
N ALA A 123 9.43 -8.64 1.91
CA ALA A 123 8.86 -8.44 3.25
C ALA A 123 9.55 -9.30 4.31
N PHE A 124 9.58 -10.62 4.12
CA PHE A 124 10.19 -11.54 5.08
C PHE A 124 11.72 -11.46 5.07
N GLY A 125 12.34 -11.23 3.91
CA GLY A 125 13.78 -11.01 3.78
C GLY A 125 14.23 -9.76 4.52
N SER A 126 13.47 -8.65 4.43
CA SER A 126 13.74 -7.43 5.19
C SER A 126 13.69 -7.65 6.70
N MET A 127 12.75 -8.48 7.19
CA MET A 127 12.72 -8.87 8.61
C MET A 127 13.88 -9.78 8.99
N ALA A 128 14.29 -10.71 8.12
CA ALA A 128 15.40 -11.63 8.38
C ALA A 128 16.74 -10.89 8.54
N ILE A 129 16.97 -9.84 7.75
CA ILE A 129 18.14 -8.94 7.90
C ILE A 129 17.96 -7.89 9.02
N ARG A 130 16.92 -8.03 9.84
CA ARG A 130 16.55 -7.15 10.96
C ARG A 130 16.19 -5.72 10.59
N MET A 131 15.85 -5.47 9.34
CA MET A 131 15.53 -4.14 8.81
C MET A 131 14.20 -4.20 8.03
N PRO A 132 13.05 -4.35 8.74
CA PRO A 132 11.74 -4.43 8.09
C PRO A 132 11.54 -3.23 7.15
N PHE A 133 11.06 -3.47 5.94
CA PHE A 133 11.01 -2.43 4.91
C PHE A 133 10.20 -1.19 5.35
N THR A 134 9.18 -1.38 6.19
CA THR A 134 8.34 -0.27 6.69
C THR A 134 9.09 0.65 7.65
N LEU A 135 10.16 0.16 8.28
CA LEU A 135 10.96 0.92 9.26
C LEU A 135 11.62 2.14 8.63
N GLN A 136 12.06 2.04 7.38
CA GLN A 136 12.69 3.17 6.67
C GLN A 136 11.70 4.32 6.45
N TYR A 137 10.46 3.99 6.07
CA TYR A 137 9.38 4.97 5.94
C TYR A 137 8.97 5.54 7.30
N ALA A 138 8.87 4.69 8.33
CA ALA A 138 8.45 5.11 9.66
C ALA A 138 9.45 6.06 10.33
N ARG A 139 10.76 5.88 10.09
CA ARG A 139 11.81 6.76 10.63
C ARG A 139 11.76 8.18 10.09
N GLU A 140 11.23 8.38 8.89
CA GLU A 140 11.08 9.72 8.31
C GLU A 140 9.95 10.52 8.99
N ARG A 141 8.99 9.83 9.62
CA ARG A 141 7.79 10.46 10.24
C ARG A 141 7.88 10.59 11.76
N VAL A 142 8.92 10.05 12.37
CA VAL A 142 9.06 9.92 13.82
C VAL A 142 10.41 10.48 14.24
N ASP A 143 10.44 11.23 15.34
CA ASP A 143 11.69 11.82 15.82
C ASP A 143 12.76 10.75 16.11
N PRO A 144 14.05 11.05 15.85
CA PRO A 144 15.16 10.12 16.07
C PRO A 144 15.22 9.51 17.48
N GLU A 145 14.72 10.21 18.49
CA GLU A 145 14.66 9.73 19.88
C GLU A 145 13.81 8.46 20.03
N TYR A 146 12.79 8.27 19.18
CA TYR A 146 11.90 7.12 19.25
C TYR A 146 12.34 5.95 18.35
N TRP A 147 13.34 6.14 17.47
CA TRP A 147 13.75 5.13 16.48
C TRP A 147 14.19 3.80 17.09
N ASN A 148 14.72 3.84 18.32
CA ASN A 148 15.22 2.66 19.03
C ASN A 148 14.27 2.16 20.12
N LYS A 149 13.06 2.74 20.24
CA LYS A 149 12.10 2.28 21.23
C LYS A 149 11.57 0.88 20.85
N PRO A 150 11.49 -0.06 21.81
CA PRO A 150 11.00 -1.42 21.52
C PRO A 150 9.60 -1.46 20.93
N THR A 151 8.72 -0.53 21.34
CA THR A 151 7.36 -0.40 20.80
C THR A 151 7.37 0.01 19.33
N PHE A 152 8.21 0.99 18.95
CA PHE A 152 8.35 1.44 17.56
C PHE A 152 8.88 0.34 16.64
N LEU A 153 9.91 -0.38 17.08
CA LEU A 153 10.46 -1.52 16.33
C LEU A 153 9.42 -2.64 16.19
N ARG A 154 8.81 -3.09 17.30
CA ARG A 154 7.79 -4.15 17.27
C ARG A 154 6.62 -3.82 16.34
N THR A 155 6.15 -2.58 16.34
CA THR A 155 5.08 -2.13 15.44
C THR A 155 5.48 -2.27 13.97
N ASN A 156 6.69 -1.85 13.60
CA ASN A 156 7.16 -2.00 12.22
C ASN A 156 7.34 -3.45 11.79
N TYR A 157 7.84 -4.32 12.68
CA TYR A 157 7.91 -5.77 12.40
C TYR A 157 6.53 -6.37 12.16
N LEU A 158 5.54 -6.01 12.97
CA LEU A 158 4.18 -6.52 12.82
C LEU A 158 3.53 -6.00 11.53
N ILE A 159 3.71 -4.72 11.21
CA ILE A 159 3.18 -4.15 9.97
C ILE A 159 3.83 -4.84 8.76
N THR A 160 5.16 -4.97 8.74
CA THR A 160 5.87 -5.69 7.66
C THR A 160 5.43 -7.14 7.56
N GLY A 161 5.21 -7.82 8.68
CA GLY A 161 4.71 -9.19 8.72
C GLY A 161 3.29 -9.31 8.15
N VAL A 162 2.39 -8.39 8.48
CA VAL A 162 1.02 -8.36 7.91
C VAL A 162 1.06 -8.12 6.41
N TRP A 163 1.92 -7.23 5.92
CA TRP A 163 2.13 -7.06 4.48
C TRP A 163 2.66 -8.33 3.82
N GLY A 164 3.69 -8.96 4.41
CA GLY A 164 4.21 -10.24 3.91
C GLY A 164 3.14 -11.34 3.86
N LEU A 165 2.27 -11.42 4.87
CA LEU A 165 1.13 -12.35 4.88
C LEU A 165 0.08 -12.00 3.83
N ALA A 166 -0.24 -10.72 3.64
CA ALA A 166 -1.18 -10.29 2.62
C ALA A 166 -0.69 -10.65 1.20
N PHE A 167 0.59 -10.43 0.91
CA PHE A 167 1.21 -10.83 -0.35
C PHE A 167 1.28 -12.36 -0.51
N LEU A 168 1.49 -13.09 0.58
CA LEU A 168 1.48 -14.55 0.56
C LEU A 168 0.08 -15.09 0.25
N VAL A 169 -0.95 -14.52 0.88
CA VAL A 169 -2.35 -14.86 0.58
C VAL A 169 -2.69 -14.55 -0.87
N ALA A 170 -2.24 -13.41 -1.39
CA ALA A 170 -2.43 -13.05 -2.80
C ALA A 170 -1.71 -14.02 -3.75
N ALA A 171 -0.46 -14.40 -3.45
CA ALA A 171 0.30 -15.38 -4.24
C ALA A 171 -0.37 -16.76 -4.24
N VAL A 172 -0.79 -17.26 -3.07
CA VAL A 172 -1.46 -18.56 -2.95
C VAL A 172 -2.82 -18.55 -3.64
N ALA A 173 -3.57 -17.45 -3.53
CA ALA A 173 -4.84 -17.30 -4.22
C ALA A 173 -4.66 -17.30 -5.75
N GLY A 174 -3.70 -16.52 -6.27
CA GLY A 174 -3.33 -16.53 -7.68
C GLY A 174 -2.99 -17.94 -8.16
N ALA A 175 -2.02 -18.58 -7.49
CA ALA A 175 -1.58 -19.93 -7.83
C ALA A 175 -2.71 -20.96 -7.80
N TYR A 176 -3.68 -20.82 -6.88
CA TYR A 176 -4.85 -21.67 -6.86
C TYR A 176 -5.77 -21.42 -8.08
N GLY A 177 -5.97 -20.16 -8.47
CA GLY A 177 -6.71 -19.79 -9.67
C GLY A 177 -6.10 -20.36 -10.95
N ASP A 178 -4.78 -20.24 -11.06
CA ASP A 178 -4.05 -20.61 -12.26
C ASP A 178 -3.86 -22.14 -12.35
N LEU A 179 -3.39 -22.77 -11.27
CA LEU A 179 -3.02 -24.19 -11.28
C LEU A 179 -4.18 -25.15 -11.01
N VAL A 180 -5.18 -24.73 -10.22
CA VAL A 180 -6.30 -25.62 -9.84
C VAL A 180 -7.54 -25.32 -10.66
N LEU A 181 -7.93 -24.04 -10.74
CA LEU A 181 -9.13 -23.64 -11.48
C LEU A 181 -8.88 -23.51 -12.99
N HIS A 182 -7.61 -23.54 -13.44
CA HIS A 182 -7.22 -23.34 -14.84
C HIS A 182 -7.84 -22.08 -15.45
N ASN A 183 -8.04 -21.05 -14.61
CA ASN A 183 -8.72 -19.83 -14.98
C ASN A 183 -7.96 -18.62 -14.40
N PRO A 184 -6.96 -18.11 -15.14
CA PRO A 184 -6.13 -16.99 -14.68
C PRO A 184 -6.88 -15.66 -14.55
N SER A 185 -8.04 -15.53 -15.19
CA SER A 185 -8.91 -14.35 -15.11
C SER A 185 -10.05 -14.51 -14.10
N ASN A 186 -9.99 -15.55 -13.27
CA ASN A 186 -10.96 -15.79 -12.21
C ASN A 186 -11.02 -14.58 -11.27
N ILE A 187 -12.19 -13.93 -11.20
CA ILE A 187 -12.37 -12.68 -10.45
C ILE A 187 -12.09 -12.85 -8.95
N TRP A 188 -12.30 -14.06 -8.43
CA TRP A 188 -12.16 -14.41 -7.03
C TRP A 188 -10.69 -14.40 -6.58
N THR A 189 -9.89 -15.20 -7.27
CA THR A 189 -8.47 -15.40 -6.98
C THR A 189 -7.65 -14.23 -7.50
N GLY A 190 -8.02 -13.70 -8.66
CA GLY A 190 -7.31 -12.63 -9.35
C GLY A 190 -7.59 -11.24 -8.78
N TRP A 191 -8.78 -10.95 -8.26
CA TRP A 191 -9.15 -9.59 -7.82
C TRP A 191 -9.64 -9.52 -6.38
N ILE A 192 -10.64 -10.33 -6.01
CA ILE A 192 -11.33 -10.18 -4.73
C ILE A 192 -10.39 -10.44 -3.55
N ILE A 193 -9.68 -11.57 -3.58
CA ILE A 193 -8.77 -11.94 -2.49
C ILE A 193 -7.61 -10.94 -2.41
N GLN A 194 -7.05 -10.52 -3.55
CA GLN A 194 -5.97 -9.54 -3.58
C GLN A 194 -6.41 -8.19 -2.99
N ILE A 195 -7.57 -7.67 -3.38
CA ILE A 195 -8.11 -6.41 -2.86
C ILE A 195 -8.36 -6.50 -1.35
N LEU A 196 -8.98 -7.59 -0.88
CA LEU A 196 -9.26 -7.76 0.55
C LEU A 196 -7.96 -7.86 1.36
N ALA A 197 -6.96 -8.59 0.87
CA ALA A 197 -5.66 -8.72 1.53
C ALA A 197 -4.93 -7.36 1.60
N ILE A 198 -4.88 -6.61 0.50
CA ILE A 198 -4.27 -5.28 0.46
C ILE A 198 -4.99 -4.33 1.42
N VAL A 199 -6.32 -4.28 1.37
CA VAL A 199 -7.08 -3.37 2.25
C VAL A 199 -6.91 -3.77 3.71
N ALA A 200 -6.87 -5.05 4.04
CA ALA A 200 -6.61 -5.50 5.40
C ALA A 200 -5.23 -5.02 5.89
N ALA A 201 -4.19 -5.13 5.05
CA ALA A 201 -2.86 -4.63 5.38
C ALA A 201 -2.82 -3.09 5.53
N LEU A 202 -3.51 -2.36 4.65
CA LEU A 202 -3.65 -0.90 4.74
C LEU A 202 -4.34 -0.48 6.04
N ARG A 203 -5.46 -1.11 6.38
CA ARG A 203 -6.21 -0.83 7.61
C ARG A 203 -5.40 -1.16 8.85
N PHE A 204 -4.70 -2.29 8.85
CA PHE A 204 -3.80 -2.65 9.95
C PHE A 204 -2.66 -1.64 10.11
N THR A 205 -2.08 -1.17 9.00
CA THR A 205 -1.00 -0.16 9.01
C THR A 205 -1.46 1.17 9.62
N ALA A 206 -2.72 1.57 9.41
CA ALA A 206 -3.29 2.78 10.00
C ALA A 206 -3.71 2.60 11.46
N TRP A 207 -4.36 1.48 11.79
CA TRP A 207 -4.98 1.23 13.09
C TRP A 207 -3.98 0.79 14.17
N TYR A 208 -3.04 -0.11 13.83
CA TYR A 208 -2.17 -0.75 14.82
C TYR A 208 -1.23 0.21 15.57
N PRO A 209 -0.60 1.23 14.94
CA PRO A 209 0.23 2.21 15.64
C PRO A 209 -0.50 2.95 16.76
N GLU A 210 -1.77 3.29 16.56
CA GLU A 210 -2.61 3.96 17.56
C GLU A 210 -2.89 3.05 18.76
N VAL A 211 -3.19 1.77 18.50
CA VAL A 211 -3.37 0.75 19.55
C VAL A 211 -2.09 0.57 20.35
N ALA A 212 -0.93 0.48 19.67
CA ALA A 212 0.37 0.33 20.31
C ALA A 212 0.70 1.54 21.19
N ARG A 213 0.38 2.77 20.73
CA ARG A 213 0.55 4.01 21.50
C ARG A 213 -0.36 4.06 22.72
N ALA A 214 -1.65 3.75 22.55
CA ALA A 214 -2.61 3.73 23.65
C ALA A 214 -2.24 2.70 24.72
N ARG A 215 -1.77 1.52 24.31
CA ARG A 215 -1.27 0.49 25.24
C ARG A 215 -0.03 0.96 25.99
N ALA A 216 0.94 1.55 25.30
CA ALA A 216 2.16 2.06 25.94
C ALA A 216 1.88 3.17 26.97
N LEU A 217 0.93 4.06 26.69
CA LEU A 217 0.51 5.11 27.64
C LEU A 217 -0.18 4.53 28.88
N ARG A 218 -1.05 3.52 28.69
CA ARG A 218 -1.70 2.80 29.79
C ARG A 218 -0.70 2.07 30.67
N ASP A 219 0.26 1.36 30.08
CA ASP A 219 1.31 0.65 30.80
C ASP A 219 2.21 1.63 31.59
N ALA A 220 2.37 2.85 31.10
CA ALA A 220 3.09 3.94 31.76
C ALA A 220 2.25 4.71 32.80
N GLY A 221 0.98 4.35 33.00
CA GLY A 221 0.06 5.06 33.91
C GLY A 221 -0.26 6.50 33.47
N GLN A 222 -0.01 6.85 32.21
CA GLN A 222 -0.25 8.19 31.69
C GLN A 222 -1.67 8.30 31.11
N PRO A 223 -2.36 9.44 31.31
CA PRO A 223 -3.62 9.69 30.63
C PRO A 223 -3.39 9.76 29.13
N GLY A 224 -4.18 8.99 28.37
CA GLY A 224 -4.10 8.92 26.92
C GLY A 224 -5.46 8.55 26.31
N PRO A 225 -5.64 8.77 25.01
CA PRO A 225 -6.87 8.41 24.32
C PRO A 225 -7.14 6.90 24.46
N ALA A 226 -8.43 6.54 24.49
CA ALA A 226 -8.81 5.14 24.46
C ALA A 226 -8.26 4.46 23.18
N PRO A 227 -7.83 3.18 23.25
CA PRO A 227 -7.37 2.46 22.07
C PRO A 227 -8.52 2.40 21.07
N PRO A 228 -8.24 2.58 19.76
CA PRO A 228 -9.27 2.52 18.75
C PRO A 228 -9.94 1.13 18.76
N ASN A 229 -11.26 1.12 18.63
CA ASN A 229 -12.05 -0.11 18.64
C ASN A 229 -11.66 -1.04 17.47
N LEU A 230 -11.82 -2.35 17.68
CA LEU A 230 -11.66 -3.34 16.60
C LEU A 230 -12.66 -3.10 15.47
N ALA A 231 -13.84 -2.54 15.77
CA ALA A 231 -14.83 -2.17 14.76
C ALA A 231 -14.25 -1.21 13.71
N GLY A 232 -13.49 -0.20 14.15
CA GLY A 232 -12.81 0.73 13.24
C GLY A 232 -11.84 0.07 12.24
N MET A 233 -11.28 -1.10 12.56
CA MET A 233 -10.46 -1.86 11.61
C MET A 233 -11.33 -2.54 10.54
N PHE A 234 -12.46 -3.15 10.93
CA PHE A 234 -13.26 -4.00 10.07
C PHE A 234 -14.37 -3.27 9.29
N VAL A 235 -14.81 -2.08 9.72
CA VAL A 235 -15.87 -1.32 9.03
C VAL A 235 -15.55 -1.11 7.54
N PRO A 236 -14.34 -0.65 7.14
CA PRO A 236 -14.04 -0.46 5.72
C PRO A 236 -13.93 -1.77 4.93
N LEU A 237 -13.48 -2.86 5.57
CA LEU A 237 -13.44 -4.17 4.96
C LEU A 237 -14.87 -4.70 4.69
N ALA A 238 -15.76 -4.55 5.66
CA ALA A 238 -17.17 -4.90 5.51
C ALA A 238 -17.86 -4.05 4.43
N GLY A 239 -17.53 -2.75 4.38
CA GLY A 239 -18.03 -1.83 3.37
C GLY A 239 -17.60 -2.21 1.95
N LEU A 240 -16.41 -2.76 1.77
CA LEU A 240 -15.91 -3.23 0.47
C LEU A 240 -16.60 -4.49 -0.04
N LEU A 241 -17.20 -5.30 0.83
CA LEU A 241 -17.93 -6.50 0.40
C LEU A 241 -19.12 -6.15 -0.50
N VAL A 242 -19.73 -4.97 -0.32
CA VAL A 242 -20.85 -4.50 -1.14
C VAL A 242 -20.44 -4.22 -2.60
N PRO A 243 -19.49 -3.31 -2.90
CA PRO A 243 -19.04 -3.08 -4.28
C PRO A 243 -18.39 -4.32 -4.89
N ILE A 244 -17.70 -5.15 -4.09
CA ILE A 244 -17.18 -6.44 -4.56
C ILE A 244 -18.33 -7.36 -4.98
N GLY A 245 -19.39 -7.49 -4.18
CA GLY A 245 -20.55 -8.31 -4.52
C GLY A 245 -21.29 -7.79 -5.76
N ILE A 246 -21.35 -6.46 -5.95
CA ILE A 246 -21.88 -5.86 -7.19
C ILE A 246 -20.99 -6.22 -8.38
N ALA A 247 -19.67 -6.16 -8.25
CA ALA A 247 -18.75 -6.53 -9.32
C ALA A 247 -18.91 -8.02 -9.70
N VAL A 248 -19.05 -8.91 -8.71
CA VAL A 248 -19.34 -10.34 -8.96
C VAL A 248 -20.60 -10.51 -9.81
N LEU A 249 -21.68 -9.79 -9.48
CA LEU A 249 -22.93 -9.85 -10.23
C LEU A 249 -22.85 -9.30 -11.65
N ILE A 250 -21.87 -8.43 -11.95
CA ILE A 250 -21.68 -7.82 -13.28
C ILE A 250 -20.76 -8.66 -14.16
N PHE A 251 -19.71 -9.23 -13.57
CA PHE A 251 -18.60 -9.83 -14.32
C PHE A 251 -18.61 -11.36 -14.30
N ASP A 252 -19.42 -12.01 -13.46
CA ASP A 252 -19.49 -13.48 -13.38
C ASP A 252 -20.93 -13.95 -13.09
N ASP A 253 -21.67 -14.31 -14.14
CA ASP A 253 -23.07 -14.72 -14.04
C ASP A 253 -23.25 -16.07 -13.31
N ASN A 254 -22.20 -16.90 -13.23
CA ASN A 254 -22.29 -18.26 -12.69
C ASN A 254 -22.40 -18.33 -11.16
N VAL A 255 -22.29 -17.20 -10.48
CA VAL A 255 -22.05 -17.09 -9.03
C VAL A 255 -22.81 -15.95 -8.38
N TRP A 256 -23.96 -15.63 -8.96
CA TRP A 256 -24.86 -14.60 -8.48
C TRP A 256 -25.19 -14.75 -6.98
N TRP A 257 -25.29 -15.98 -6.48
CA TRP A 257 -25.59 -16.29 -5.07
C TRP A 257 -24.52 -15.71 -4.14
N LEU A 258 -23.25 -15.71 -4.56
CA LEU A 258 -22.14 -15.20 -3.78
C LEU A 258 -22.06 -13.68 -3.87
N GLY A 259 -22.33 -13.08 -5.03
CA GLY A 259 -22.50 -11.64 -5.16
C GLY A 259 -23.57 -11.09 -4.22
N VAL A 260 -24.74 -11.75 -4.17
CA VAL A 260 -25.82 -11.43 -3.22
C VAL A 260 -25.38 -11.65 -1.77
N ALA A 261 -24.72 -12.78 -1.46
CA ALA A 261 -24.24 -13.05 -0.11
C ALA A 261 -23.25 -11.98 0.37
N LEU A 262 -22.31 -11.55 -0.47
CA LEU A 262 -21.33 -10.51 -0.15
C LEU A 262 -22.00 -9.16 0.12
N ILE A 263 -23.01 -8.78 -0.67
CA ILE A 263 -23.78 -7.54 -0.44
C ILE A 263 -24.52 -7.61 0.90
N VAL A 264 -25.24 -8.70 1.16
CA VAL A 264 -26.03 -8.87 2.39
C VAL A 264 -25.12 -8.92 3.62
N VAL A 265 -24.07 -9.73 3.59
CA VAL A 265 -23.09 -9.86 4.67
C VAL A 265 -22.36 -8.54 4.89
N GLY A 266 -21.92 -7.87 3.82
CA GLY A 266 -21.28 -6.56 3.89
C GLY A 266 -22.15 -5.50 4.55
N GLY A 267 -23.42 -5.39 4.13
CA GLY A 267 -24.38 -4.47 4.73
C GLY A 267 -24.67 -4.77 6.20
N LEU A 268 -24.87 -6.05 6.55
CA LEU A 268 -25.13 -6.48 7.93
C LEU A 268 -23.92 -6.28 8.84
N LEU A 269 -22.72 -6.63 8.38
CA LEU A 269 -21.47 -6.43 9.14
C LEU A 269 -21.21 -4.95 9.35
N THR A 270 -21.34 -4.13 8.30
CA THR A 270 -21.15 -2.67 8.41
C THR A 270 -22.11 -2.09 9.44
N LYS A 271 -23.40 -2.43 9.36
CA LYS A 271 -24.43 -1.98 10.30
C LYS A 271 -24.17 -2.43 11.74
N ARG A 272 -23.70 -3.67 11.94
CA ARG A 272 -23.38 -4.18 13.29
C ARG A 272 -22.15 -3.51 13.86
N LEU A 273 -21.11 -3.32 13.06
CA LEU A 273 -19.86 -2.71 13.51
C LEU A 273 -20.04 -1.22 13.84
N THR A 274 -20.86 -0.48 13.09
CA THR A 274 -21.18 0.92 13.38
C THR A 274 -22.17 1.10 14.53
N ALA A 275 -22.94 0.07 14.90
CA ALA A 275 -23.83 0.12 16.06
C ALA A 275 -23.10 -0.09 17.39
N HIS A 276 -21.82 -0.50 17.36
CA HIS A 276 -20.99 -0.78 18.53
C HIS A 276 -19.83 0.22 18.74
N ASP A 277 -19.74 1.27 17.90
CA ASP A 277 -18.88 2.44 18.09
C ASP A 277 -19.66 3.60 18.73
#